data_AF-A0A3M6VXX8-F1
#
_entry.id   AF-A0A3M6VXX8-F1
#
_cell.length_a   1.000
_cell.length_b   1.000
_cell.length_c   1.000
_cell.angle_alpha   90.00
_cell.angle_beta   90.00
_cell.angle_gamma   90.00
#
_symmetry.space_group_name_H-M   'P 1'
#
loop_
_entity.id
_entity.type
_entity.pdbx_description
1 polymer ?
#
loop_
_entity_poly.entity_id
_entity_poly.type
_entity_poly.pdbx_seq_one_letter_code
_entity_poly.pdbx_strand_id
1 'polypeptide(L)'
;MPGMDEEGMLMLRVEKKRKLANALCGIVEVYMTDLSWEDDAEARCEALVTQAMTVEDETSPEVLQTLASVRLSQERKEDAQSALTRSLATWRHLDPEDPAIPDFANRIALSRLLMEAEMEKEAMFVLQRLVTDDDQSVEAWYLGGWCQNLIAEKLTAAGLSTDTPANEAEEENELLIALKGSRNWLKMALKLYDLLEYEDDRLYEHAKELVVALDKDLGPEAKDAGAVEEDEWEEWDGIDEDQDQDQDQEDEDEEMKDS
;
A
#
# COMPACT_ATOMS: atom_id res chain seq x y z
N MET A 1 -12.36 38.86 8.79
CA MET A 1 -11.69 38.58 10.08
C MET A 1 -10.55 39.59 10.21
N PRO A 2 -10.55 40.50 11.21
CA PRO A 2 -9.52 41.53 11.30
C PRO A 2 -8.23 40.95 11.90
N GLY A 3 -7.11 41.03 11.18
CA GLY A 3 -5.78 40.76 11.71
C GLY A 3 -5.00 39.57 11.13
N MET A 4 -5.57 38.80 10.19
CA MET A 4 -4.80 37.81 9.42
C MET A 4 -4.15 38.48 8.21
N ASP A 5 -2.87 38.21 7.99
CA ASP A 5 -2.17 38.58 6.77
C ASP A 5 -2.60 37.71 5.58
N GLU A 6 -2.12 38.06 4.39
CA GLU A 6 -2.50 37.39 3.14
C GLU A 6 -2.09 35.91 3.13
N GLU A 7 -0.92 35.59 3.70
CA GLU A 7 -0.41 34.23 3.85
C GLU A 7 -1.30 33.40 4.78
N GLY A 8 -1.67 33.91 5.95
CA GLY A 8 -2.57 33.23 6.87
C GLY A 8 -3.96 33.00 6.25
N MET A 9 -4.45 33.96 5.45
CA MET A 9 -5.72 33.79 4.72
C MET A 9 -5.66 32.73 3.63
N LEU A 10 -4.51 32.58 2.96
CA LEU A 10 -4.27 31.55 1.95
C LEU A 10 -4.19 30.17 2.60
N MET A 11 -3.40 30.02 3.66
CA MET A 11 -3.30 28.77 4.43
C MET A 11 -4.66 28.31 4.96
N LEU A 12 -5.45 29.24 5.52
CA LEU A 12 -6.80 28.93 5.97
C LEU A 12 -7.69 28.47 4.80
N ARG A 13 -7.57 29.08 3.61
CA ARG A 13 -8.35 28.65 2.44
C ARG A 13 -7.98 27.22 2.02
N VAL A 14 -6.70 26.90 1.98
CA VAL A 14 -6.20 25.54 1.67
C VAL A 14 -6.75 24.53 2.67
N GLU A 15 -6.65 24.82 3.97
CA GLU A 15 -7.18 23.96 5.03
C GLU A 15 -8.70 23.72 4.89
N LYS A 16 -9.46 24.77 4.54
CA LYS A 16 -10.91 24.64 4.33
C LYS A 16 -11.26 23.86 3.07
N LYS A 17 -10.50 24.02 1.99
CA LYS A 17 -10.65 23.22 0.76
C LYS A 17 -10.39 21.74 1.05
N ARG A 18 -9.29 21.39 1.72
CA ARG A 18 -9.00 20.01 2.15
C ARG A 18 -10.13 19.40 2.98
N LYS A 19 -10.63 20.14 3.97
CA LYS A 19 -11.76 19.69 4.80
C LYS A 19 -13.05 19.44 4.00
N LEU A 20 -13.31 20.26 2.98
CA LEU A 20 -14.45 20.05 2.08
C LEU A 20 -14.24 18.81 1.20
N ALA A 21 -13.04 18.63 0.65
CA ALA A 21 -12.72 17.46 -0.16
C ALA A 21 -12.88 16.15 0.65
N ASN A 22 -12.31 16.10 1.86
CA ASN A 22 -12.43 14.94 2.75
C ASN A 22 -13.89 14.67 3.18
N ALA A 23 -14.69 15.73 3.37
CA ALA A 23 -16.12 15.56 3.66
C ALA A 23 -16.88 14.93 2.48
N LEU A 24 -16.52 15.28 1.24
CA LEU A 24 -17.10 14.64 0.05
C LEU A 24 -16.69 13.16 -0.03
N CYS A 25 -15.42 12.84 0.24
CA CYS A 25 -14.93 11.46 0.32
C CYS A 25 -15.68 10.63 1.35
N GLY A 26 -15.88 11.15 2.57
CA GLY A 26 -16.66 10.46 3.59
C GLY A 26 -18.12 10.21 3.19
N ILE A 27 -18.73 11.07 2.36
CA ILE A 27 -20.08 10.79 1.81
C ILE A 27 -20.02 9.67 0.77
N VAL A 28 -18.99 9.63 -0.08
CA VAL A 28 -18.77 8.52 -1.03
C VAL A 28 -18.66 7.20 -0.28
N GLU A 29 -17.86 7.13 0.78
CA GLU A 29 -17.71 5.93 1.61
C GLU A 29 -19.06 5.44 2.16
N VAL A 30 -19.89 6.33 2.68
CA VAL A 30 -21.25 6.00 3.16
C VAL A 30 -22.12 5.39 2.05
N TYR A 31 -22.01 5.88 0.81
CA TYR A 31 -22.70 5.28 -0.34
C TYR A 31 -22.11 3.94 -0.77
N MET A 32 -20.84 3.69 -0.50
CA MET A 32 -20.18 2.42 -0.80
C MET A 32 -20.40 1.36 0.28
N THR A 33 -20.85 1.76 1.47
CA THR A 33 -21.16 0.85 2.58
C THR A 33 -22.65 0.81 2.91
N ASP A 34 -23.13 1.79 3.69
CA ASP A 34 -24.45 1.78 4.34
C ASP A 34 -25.60 2.03 3.35
N LEU A 35 -25.37 2.90 2.36
CA LEU A 35 -26.35 3.26 1.33
C LEU A 35 -26.06 2.57 -0.01
N SER A 36 -25.27 1.50 -0.01
CA SER A 36 -24.89 0.74 -1.21
C SER A 36 -26.06 0.09 -1.95
N TRP A 37 -27.23 -0.01 -1.32
CA TRP A 37 -28.46 -0.54 -1.93
C TRP A 37 -29.36 0.52 -2.57
N GLU A 38 -29.00 1.81 -2.52
CA GLU A 38 -29.77 2.86 -3.18
C GLU A 38 -29.57 2.80 -4.72
N ASP A 39 -30.66 2.92 -5.48
CA ASP A 39 -30.62 2.84 -6.95
C ASP A 39 -29.69 3.88 -7.61
N ASP A 40 -29.45 5.02 -6.93
CA ASP A 40 -28.59 6.10 -7.41
C ASP A 40 -27.22 6.15 -6.73
N ALA A 41 -26.84 5.14 -5.93
CA ALA A 41 -25.60 5.13 -5.14
C ALA A 41 -24.36 5.34 -6.02
N GLU A 42 -24.20 4.56 -7.10
CA GLU A 42 -23.06 4.68 -8.01
C GLU A 42 -22.97 6.07 -8.66
N ALA A 43 -24.11 6.59 -9.16
CA ALA A 43 -24.17 7.91 -9.79
C ALA A 43 -23.81 9.03 -8.79
N ARG A 44 -24.17 8.87 -7.52
CA ARG A 44 -23.77 9.80 -6.46
C ARG A 44 -22.29 9.71 -6.14
N CYS A 45 -21.73 8.51 -6.01
CA CYS A 45 -20.29 8.31 -5.82
C CYS A 45 -19.50 9.01 -6.93
N GLU A 46 -19.88 8.79 -8.20
CA GLU A 46 -19.21 9.40 -9.36
C GLU A 46 -19.26 10.94 -9.31
N ALA A 47 -20.44 11.50 -9.00
CA ALA A 47 -20.61 12.95 -8.93
C ALA A 47 -19.81 13.57 -7.77
N LEU A 48 -19.85 12.95 -6.59
CA LEU A 48 -19.18 13.43 -5.40
C LEU A 48 -17.66 13.34 -5.52
N VAL A 49 -17.12 12.24 -6.05
CA VAL A 49 -15.68 12.08 -6.23
C VAL A 49 -15.16 13.04 -7.31
N THR A 50 -15.90 13.23 -8.40
CA THR A 50 -15.57 14.25 -9.42
C THR A 50 -15.56 15.65 -8.81
N GLN A 51 -16.53 15.96 -7.96
CA GLN A 51 -16.55 17.25 -7.25
C GLN A 51 -15.32 17.38 -6.34
N ALA A 52 -15.00 16.35 -5.55
CA ALA A 52 -13.87 16.36 -4.62
C ALA A 52 -12.53 16.64 -5.33
N MET A 53 -12.31 16.04 -6.51
CA MET A 53 -11.12 16.27 -7.34
C MET A 53 -10.91 17.74 -7.76
N THR A 54 -11.97 18.56 -7.75
CA THR A 54 -11.93 19.96 -8.20
C THR A 54 -11.87 20.98 -7.05
N VAL A 55 -11.96 20.52 -5.80
CA VAL A 55 -11.99 21.42 -4.63
C VAL A 55 -10.62 22.04 -4.36
N GLU A 56 -9.59 21.22 -4.45
CA GLU A 56 -8.19 21.60 -4.22
C GLU A 56 -7.50 21.91 -5.55
N ASP A 57 -6.46 22.74 -5.51
CA ASP A 57 -5.69 23.08 -6.72
C ASP A 57 -4.82 21.89 -7.16
N GLU A 58 -4.31 21.14 -6.17
CA GLU A 58 -3.70 19.83 -6.34
C GLU A 58 -4.55 18.80 -5.59
N THR A 59 -4.92 17.71 -6.26
CA THR A 59 -5.76 16.68 -5.66
C THR A 59 -5.00 15.93 -4.57
N SER A 60 -5.59 15.84 -3.39
CA SER A 60 -5.00 15.17 -2.24
C SER A 60 -4.96 13.64 -2.38
N PRO A 61 -4.02 12.96 -1.68
CA PRO A 61 -3.94 11.50 -1.65
C PRO A 61 -5.27 10.85 -1.26
N GLU A 62 -5.97 11.41 -0.27
CA GLU A 62 -7.23 10.87 0.23
C GLU A 62 -8.34 10.89 -0.85
N VAL A 63 -8.40 11.96 -1.64
CA VAL A 63 -9.35 12.05 -2.77
C VAL A 63 -8.99 11.07 -3.88
N LEU A 64 -7.70 10.88 -4.17
CA LEU A 64 -7.23 9.91 -5.17
C LEU A 64 -7.51 8.46 -4.72
N GLN A 65 -7.35 8.16 -3.43
CA GLN A 65 -7.71 6.86 -2.86
C GLN A 65 -9.22 6.60 -2.93
N THR A 66 -10.04 7.63 -2.64
CA THR A 66 -11.50 7.53 -2.79
C THR A 66 -11.88 7.27 -4.25
N LEU A 67 -11.24 7.97 -5.20
CA LEU A 67 -11.42 7.70 -6.64
C LEU A 67 -11.06 6.26 -6.98
N ALA A 68 -9.93 5.76 -6.49
CA ALA A 68 -9.52 4.37 -6.72
C ALA A 68 -10.56 3.38 -6.18
N SER A 69 -11.06 3.59 -4.96
CA SER A 69 -12.11 2.76 -4.36
C SER A 69 -13.38 2.71 -5.22
N VAL A 70 -13.86 3.87 -5.69
CA VAL A 70 -15.00 3.95 -6.62
C VAL A 70 -14.72 3.19 -7.92
N ARG A 71 -13.52 3.33 -8.48
CA ARG A 71 -13.14 2.64 -9.73
C ARG A 71 -13.05 1.13 -9.56
N LEU A 72 -12.53 0.64 -8.44
CA LEU A 72 -12.52 -0.80 -8.12
C LEU A 72 -13.94 -1.36 -8.03
N SER A 73 -14.86 -0.65 -7.36
CA SER A 73 -16.27 -1.04 -7.27
C SER A 73 -17.02 -1.03 -8.61
N GLN A 74 -16.51 -0.26 -9.59
CA GLN A 74 -17.02 -0.21 -10.96
C GLN A 74 -16.35 -1.24 -11.89
N GLU A 75 -15.52 -2.14 -11.36
CA GLU A 75 -14.69 -3.06 -12.15
C GLU A 75 -13.74 -2.35 -13.14
N ARG A 76 -13.32 -1.12 -12.82
CA ARG A 76 -12.40 -0.28 -13.63
C ARG A 76 -11.01 -0.26 -13.01
N LYS A 77 -10.37 -1.42 -12.98
CA LYS A 77 -9.11 -1.63 -12.26
C LYS A 77 -7.96 -0.75 -12.77
N GLU A 78 -7.78 -0.57 -14.07
CA GLU A 78 -6.70 0.24 -14.63
C GLU A 78 -6.82 1.72 -14.23
N ASP A 79 -8.06 2.22 -14.16
CA ASP A 79 -8.32 3.59 -13.69
C ASP A 79 -8.04 3.73 -12.18
N ALA A 80 -8.32 2.69 -11.40
CA ALA A 80 -7.97 2.64 -9.98
C ALA A 80 -6.46 2.65 -9.78
N GLN A 81 -5.72 1.82 -10.52
CA GLN A 81 -4.26 1.77 -10.50
C GLN A 81 -3.67 3.15 -10.83
N SER A 82 -4.15 3.81 -11.89
CA SER A 82 -3.70 5.17 -12.23
C SER A 82 -3.92 6.18 -11.10
N ALA A 83 -5.06 6.11 -10.41
CA ALA A 83 -5.35 6.98 -9.27
C ALA A 83 -4.43 6.67 -8.07
N LEU A 84 -4.16 5.40 -7.78
CA LEU A 84 -3.28 4.96 -6.69
C LEU A 84 -1.82 5.33 -6.96
N THR A 85 -1.31 5.13 -8.18
CA THR A 85 0.04 5.56 -8.58
C THR A 85 0.20 7.06 -8.37
N ARG A 86 -0.77 7.86 -8.80
CA ARG A 86 -0.78 9.31 -8.56
C ARG A 86 -0.81 9.63 -7.07
N SER A 87 -1.61 8.91 -6.28
CA SER A 87 -1.67 9.11 -4.83
C SER A 87 -0.34 8.82 -4.14
N LEU A 88 0.39 7.79 -4.57
CA LEU A 88 1.70 7.44 -4.01
C LEU A 88 2.78 8.44 -4.40
N ALA A 89 2.77 8.88 -5.66
CA ALA A 89 3.80 9.79 -6.19
C ALA A 89 3.91 11.10 -5.39
N THR A 90 2.82 11.58 -4.78
CA THR A 90 2.83 12.83 -4.01
C THR A 90 3.59 12.74 -2.68
N TRP A 91 3.84 11.54 -2.14
CA TRP A 91 4.43 11.40 -0.80
C TRP A 91 5.46 10.28 -0.63
N ARG A 92 5.58 9.32 -1.57
CA ARG A 92 6.50 8.17 -1.42
C ARG A 92 7.97 8.57 -1.27
N HIS A 93 8.37 9.72 -1.82
CA HIS A 93 9.73 10.23 -1.81
C HIS A 93 10.05 11.12 -0.59
N LEU A 94 9.06 11.41 0.26
CA LEU A 94 9.21 12.30 1.39
C LEU A 94 9.86 11.59 2.59
N ASP A 95 10.63 12.36 3.36
CA ASP A 95 11.21 11.95 4.62
C ASP A 95 10.11 11.50 5.61
N PRO A 96 10.34 10.49 6.47
CA PRO A 96 9.32 9.94 7.38
C PRO A 96 8.62 10.96 8.29
N GLU A 97 9.28 12.08 8.61
CA GLU A 97 8.74 13.14 9.48
C GLU A 97 7.94 14.21 8.71
N ASP A 98 7.81 14.09 7.38
CA ASP A 98 7.13 15.09 6.56
C ASP A 98 5.61 15.10 6.81
N PRO A 99 5.01 16.26 7.15
CA PRO A 99 3.58 16.36 7.46
C PRO A 99 2.66 16.15 6.25
N ALA A 100 3.17 16.09 5.02
CA ALA A 100 2.40 15.77 3.82
C ALA A 100 2.20 14.26 3.63
N ILE A 101 2.90 13.41 4.39
CA ILE A 101 2.63 11.97 4.41
C ILE A 101 1.25 11.73 5.04
N PRO A 102 0.36 10.94 4.38
CA PRO A 102 -0.93 10.61 4.95
C PRO A 102 -0.78 9.91 6.32
N ASP A 103 -1.75 10.14 7.21
CA ASP A 103 -1.73 9.51 8.53
C ASP A 103 -1.78 7.98 8.45
N PHE A 104 -1.51 7.33 9.59
CA PHE A 104 -1.42 5.88 9.67
C PHE A 104 -2.68 5.17 9.16
N ALA A 105 -3.86 5.67 9.52
CA ALA A 105 -5.14 5.08 9.13
C ALA A 105 -5.37 5.17 7.62
N ASN A 106 -5.06 6.32 7.00
CA ASN A 106 -5.15 6.49 5.55
C ASN A 106 -4.15 5.60 4.81
N ARG A 107 -2.94 5.40 5.37
CA ARG A 107 -1.96 4.47 4.78
C ARG A 107 -2.38 3.01 4.89
N ILE A 108 -3.04 2.58 5.98
CA ILE A 108 -3.65 1.25 6.09
C ILE A 108 -4.73 1.05 5.02
N ALA A 109 -5.62 2.05 4.84
CA ALA A 109 -6.66 2.01 3.80
C ALA A 109 -6.04 1.94 2.38
N LEU A 110 -4.99 2.73 2.13
CA LEU A 110 -4.23 2.69 0.88
C LEU A 110 -3.61 1.31 0.62
N SER A 111 -2.99 0.67 1.60
CA SER A 111 -2.42 -0.68 1.44
C SER A 111 -3.46 -1.69 0.99
N ARG A 112 -4.69 -1.65 1.54
CA ARG A 112 -5.80 -2.50 1.09
C ARG A 112 -6.19 -2.23 -0.36
N LEU A 113 -6.32 -0.96 -0.74
CA LEU A 113 -6.66 -0.57 -2.11
C LEU A 113 -5.58 -1.01 -3.12
N LEU A 114 -4.30 -0.89 -2.74
CA LEU A 114 -3.18 -1.37 -3.56
C LEU A 114 -3.22 -2.88 -3.73
N MET A 115 -3.46 -3.65 -2.66
CA MET A 115 -3.61 -5.11 -2.74
C MET A 115 -4.82 -5.50 -3.62
N GLU A 116 -5.97 -4.85 -3.45
CA GLU A 116 -7.17 -5.10 -4.27
C GLU A 116 -6.96 -4.73 -5.74
N ALA A 117 -6.19 -3.68 -6.02
CA ALA A 117 -5.77 -3.29 -7.35
C ALA A 117 -4.62 -4.13 -7.93
N GLU A 118 -4.19 -5.19 -7.24
CA GLU A 118 -3.06 -6.05 -7.61
C GLU A 118 -1.73 -5.29 -7.80
N MET A 119 -1.49 -4.30 -6.94
CA MET A 119 -0.27 -3.50 -6.82
C MET A 119 0.50 -3.88 -5.55
N GLU A 120 0.82 -5.17 -5.38
CA GLU A 120 1.36 -5.71 -4.13
C GLU A 120 2.76 -5.19 -3.80
N LYS A 121 3.59 -4.87 -4.80
CA LYS A 121 4.92 -4.28 -4.56
C LYS A 121 4.79 -2.91 -3.89
N GLU A 122 3.91 -2.07 -4.43
CA GLU A 122 3.60 -0.77 -3.85
C GLU A 122 2.91 -0.89 -2.49
N ALA A 123 2.04 -1.88 -2.32
CA ALA A 123 1.42 -2.16 -1.01
C ALA A 123 2.48 -2.52 0.03
N MET A 124 3.46 -3.36 -0.33
CA MET A 124 4.58 -3.72 0.55
C MET A 124 5.42 -2.51 0.95
N PHE A 125 5.72 -1.62 0.01
CA PHE A 125 6.40 -0.36 0.32
C PHE A 125 5.66 0.45 1.40
N VAL A 126 4.33 0.59 1.28
CA VAL A 126 3.53 1.31 2.29
C VAL A 126 3.52 0.56 3.63
N LEU A 127 3.38 -0.76 3.61
CA LEU A 127 3.30 -1.61 4.80
C LEU A 127 4.61 -1.63 5.60
N GLN A 128 5.77 -1.61 4.93
CA GLN A 128 7.08 -1.47 5.57
C GLN A 128 7.24 -0.13 6.30
N ARG A 129 6.78 0.96 5.68
CA ARG A 129 6.77 2.27 6.34
C ARG A 129 5.82 2.29 7.54
N LEU A 130 4.66 1.64 7.43
CA LEU A 130 3.71 1.52 8.54
C LEU A 130 4.32 0.79 9.75
N VAL A 131 4.93 -0.37 9.56
CA VAL A 131 5.54 -1.13 10.68
C VAL A 131 6.80 -0.46 11.24
N THR A 132 7.51 0.34 10.43
CA THR A 132 8.60 1.20 10.91
C THR A 132 8.07 2.32 11.83
N ASP A 133 6.92 2.89 11.51
CA ASP A 133 6.29 3.96 12.30
C ASP A 133 5.62 3.43 13.58
N ASP A 134 5.00 2.25 13.51
CA ASP A 134 4.35 1.56 14.62
C ASP A 134 4.46 0.03 14.47
N ASP A 135 5.42 -0.56 15.17
CA ASP A 135 5.69 -1.99 15.17
C ASP A 135 4.66 -2.81 15.98
N GLN A 136 3.70 -2.16 16.64
CA GLN A 136 2.63 -2.80 17.41
C GLN A 136 1.32 -2.95 16.63
N SER A 137 1.27 -2.48 15.37
CA SER A 137 0.08 -2.59 14.54
C SER A 137 -0.15 -4.02 14.02
N VAL A 138 -1.03 -4.76 14.70
CA VAL A 138 -1.48 -6.11 14.30
C VAL A 138 -1.93 -6.13 12.84
N GLU A 139 -2.70 -5.12 12.44
CA GLU A 139 -3.29 -5.00 11.11
C GLU A 139 -2.23 -4.75 10.02
N ALA A 140 -1.22 -3.91 10.28
CA ALA A 140 -0.12 -3.68 9.34
C ALA A 140 0.70 -4.96 9.12
N TRP A 141 1.04 -5.68 10.20
CA TRP A 141 1.75 -6.96 10.11
C TRP A 141 0.95 -8.02 9.35
N TYR A 142 -0.35 -8.12 9.63
CA TYR A 142 -1.23 -9.04 8.91
C TYR A 142 -1.30 -8.71 7.42
N LEU A 143 -1.52 -7.44 7.07
CA LEU A 143 -1.63 -7.01 5.68
C LEU A 143 -0.32 -7.26 4.92
N GLY A 144 0.85 -6.98 5.50
CA GLY A 144 2.12 -7.25 4.83
C GLY A 144 2.42 -8.73 4.68
N GLY A 145 2.05 -9.54 5.67
CA GLY A 145 2.12 -11.00 5.57
C GLY A 145 1.23 -11.55 4.45
N TRP A 146 -0.02 -11.10 4.37
CA TRP A 146 -0.96 -11.50 3.32
C TRP A 146 -0.52 -10.99 1.94
N CYS A 147 -0.03 -9.76 1.85
CA CYS A 147 0.49 -9.16 0.62
C CYS A 147 1.65 -9.97 0.03
N GLN A 148 2.59 -10.42 0.87
CA GLN A 148 3.68 -11.30 0.42
C GLN A 148 3.17 -12.69 -0.01
N ASN A 149 2.13 -13.23 0.63
CA ASN A 149 1.50 -14.46 0.18
C ASN A 149 0.89 -14.30 -1.22
N LEU A 150 0.23 -13.17 -1.51
CA LEU A 150 -0.30 -12.87 -2.85
C LEU A 150 0.82 -12.76 -3.89
N ILE A 151 1.95 -12.13 -3.53
CA ILE A 151 3.15 -12.09 -4.39
C ILE A 151 3.64 -13.51 -4.69
N ALA A 152 3.78 -14.36 -3.67
CA ALA A 152 4.20 -15.75 -3.83
C ALA A 152 3.26 -16.57 -4.73
N GLU A 153 1.95 -16.39 -4.58
CA GLU A 153 0.94 -17.01 -5.45
C GLU A 153 1.12 -16.60 -6.91
N LYS A 154 1.38 -15.32 -7.18
CA LYS A 154 1.66 -14.81 -8.54
C LYS A 154 2.95 -15.37 -9.13
N LEU A 155 4.03 -15.41 -8.35
CA LEU A 155 5.30 -16.00 -8.79
C LEU A 155 5.14 -17.49 -9.12
N THR A 156 4.39 -18.21 -8.28
CA THR A 156 4.05 -19.63 -8.53
C THR A 156 3.23 -19.79 -9.80
N ALA A 157 2.22 -18.93 -10.02
CA ALA A 157 1.41 -18.93 -11.24
C ALA A 157 2.22 -18.57 -12.50
N ALA A 158 3.27 -17.75 -12.36
CA ALA A 158 4.23 -17.43 -13.41
C ALA A 158 5.25 -18.57 -13.68
N GLY A 159 5.23 -19.64 -12.88
CA GLY A 159 6.03 -20.85 -13.09
C GLY A 159 7.32 -20.91 -12.27
N LEU A 160 7.54 -20.00 -11.32
CA LEU A 160 8.62 -20.17 -10.33
C LEU A 160 8.30 -21.33 -9.40
N SER A 161 9.35 -22.01 -8.95
CA SER A 161 9.27 -23.08 -7.96
C SER A 161 10.32 -22.82 -6.88
N THR A 162 10.08 -23.29 -5.65
CA THR A 162 11.04 -23.15 -4.55
C THR A 162 12.37 -23.85 -4.84
N ASP A 163 12.39 -24.81 -5.77
CA ASP A 163 13.60 -25.55 -6.17
C ASP A 163 14.41 -24.85 -7.27
N THR A 164 13.90 -23.73 -7.82
CA THR A 164 14.57 -22.97 -8.89
C THR A 164 15.63 -22.05 -8.26
N PRO A 165 16.95 -22.27 -8.42
CA PRO A 165 17.95 -21.34 -7.87
C PRO A 165 17.83 -19.95 -8.53
N ALA A 166 18.01 -18.89 -7.74
CA ALA A 166 17.98 -17.50 -8.23
C ALA A 166 19.14 -17.23 -9.20
N ASN A 167 20.35 -17.62 -8.80
CA ASN A 167 21.56 -17.67 -9.63
C ASN A 167 22.62 -18.60 -8.96
N GLU A 168 23.86 -18.64 -9.46
CA GLU A 168 24.93 -19.46 -8.86
C GLU A 168 25.43 -18.96 -7.48
N ALA A 169 25.07 -17.72 -7.08
CA ALA A 169 25.56 -17.03 -5.89
C ALA A 169 24.48 -16.82 -4.80
N GLU A 170 23.21 -16.77 -5.18
CA GLU A 170 22.06 -16.62 -4.28
C GLU A 170 21.41 -17.96 -4.00
N GLU A 171 21.35 -18.30 -2.71
CA GLU A 171 20.77 -19.56 -2.23
C GLU A 171 19.23 -19.57 -2.34
N GLU A 172 18.58 -18.40 -2.44
CA GLU A 172 17.13 -18.25 -2.34
C GLU A 172 16.55 -17.45 -3.51
N ASN A 173 15.44 -17.93 -4.07
CA ASN A 173 14.71 -17.22 -5.11
C ASN A 173 13.60 -16.33 -4.55
N GLU A 174 13.08 -15.44 -5.39
CA GLU A 174 12.02 -14.49 -5.05
C GLU A 174 10.78 -15.15 -4.42
N LEU A 175 10.42 -16.36 -4.87
CA LEU A 175 9.29 -17.10 -4.33
C LEU A 175 9.58 -17.54 -2.89
N LEU A 176 10.76 -18.09 -2.63
CA LEU A 176 11.15 -18.52 -1.29
C LEU A 176 11.25 -17.33 -0.33
N ILE A 177 11.79 -16.20 -0.79
CA ILE A 177 11.86 -14.94 -0.04
C ILE A 177 10.45 -14.47 0.33
N ALA A 178 9.52 -14.40 -0.64
CA ALA A 178 8.14 -13.98 -0.40
C ALA A 178 7.39 -14.93 0.57
N LEU A 179 7.56 -16.24 0.44
CA LEU A 179 6.94 -17.22 1.33
C LEU A 179 7.47 -17.10 2.77
N LYS A 180 8.79 -16.99 2.94
CA LYS A 180 9.42 -16.84 4.27
C LYS A 180 9.04 -15.52 4.92
N GLY A 181 9.11 -14.42 4.18
CA GLY A 181 8.73 -13.11 4.68
C GLY A 181 7.24 -13.04 5.03
N SER A 182 6.36 -13.63 4.21
CA SER A 182 4.94 -13.78 4.54
C SER A 182 4.74 -14.48 5.88
N ARG A 183 5.41 -15.63 6.07
CA ARG A 183 5.32 -16.40 7.32
C ARG A 183 5.79 -15.60 8.53
N ASN A 184 6.91 -14.89 8.41
CA ASN A 184 7.47 -14.07 9.48
C ASN A 184 6.50 -12.95 9.90
N TRP A 185 5.98 -12.20 8.93
CA TRP A 185 5.03 -11.12 9.16
C TRP A 185 3.73 -11.61 9.81
N LEU A 186 3.16 -12.72 9.31
CA LEU A 186 1.94 -13.29 9.87
C LEU A 186 2.15 -13.84 11.28
N LYS A 187 3.31 -14.46 11.58
CA LYS A 187 3.64 -14.89 12.94
C LYS A 187 3.78 -13.71 13.90
N MET A 188 4.36 -12.59 13.46
CA MET A 188 4.37 -11.37 14.27
C MET A 188 2.97 -10.82 14.51
N ALA A 189 2.11 -10.80 13.47
CA ALA A 189 0.71 -10.40 13.63
C ALA A 189 -0.01 -11.24 14.68
N LEU A 190 0.15 -12.57 14.66
CA LEU A 190 -0.43 -13.48 15.65
C LEU A 190 0.16 -13.27 17.06
N LYS A 191 1.47 -13.03 17.18
CA LYS A 191 2.13 -12.71 18.46
C LYS A 191 1.57 -11.42 19.06
N LEU A 192 1.43 -10.38 18.26
CA LEU A 192 0.87 -9.09 18.69
C LEU A 192 -0.62 -9.18 19.00
N TYR A 193 -1.38 -9.98 18.24
CA TYR A 193 -2.79 -10.25 18.51
C TYR A 193 -2.99 -10.73 19.96
N ASP A 194 -2.21 -11.74 20.37
CA ASP A 194 -2.27 -12.29 21.72
C ASP A 194 -1.75 -11.29 22.77
N LEU A 195 -0.65 -10.59 22.48
CA LEU A 195 0.00 -9.67 23.42
C LEU A 195 -0.85 -8.43 23.72
N LEU A 196 -1.55 -7.91 22.71
CA LEU A 196 -2.35 -6.69 22.80
C LEU A 196 -3.83 -6.96 23.06
N GLU A 197 -4.22 -8.24 23.21
CA GLU A 197 -5.62 -8.65 23.36
C GLU A 197 -6.50 -8.10 22.23
N TYR A 198 -6.02 -8.19 20.99
CA TYR A 198 -6.70 -7.65 19.81
C TYR A 198 -8.01 -8.43 19.53
N GLU A 199 -9.04 -7.75 19.03
CA GLU A 199 -10.42 -8.29 19.00
C GLU A 199 -10.95 -8.66 17.60
N ASP A 200 -10.11 -8.64 16.57
CA ASP A 200 -10.51 -9.08 15.22
C ASP A 200 -10.28 -10.59 15.02
N ASP A 201 -11.25 -11.39 15.47
CA ASP A 201 -11.24 -12.85 15.33
C ASP A 201 -11.11 -13.31 13.87
N ARG A 202 -11.66 -12.54 12.92
CA ARG A 202 -11.62 -12.93 11.49
C ARG A 202 -10.23 -12.77 10.91
N LEU A 203 -9.55 -11.68 11.26
CA LEU A 203 -8.15 -11.45 10.91
C LEU A 203 -7.28 -12.55 11.52
N TYR A 204 -7.47 -12.86 12.81
CA TYR A 204 -6.72 -13.90 13.50
C TYR A 204 -6.84 -15.27 12.82
N GLU A 205 -8.07 -15.73 12.56
CA GLU A 205 -8.28 -17.04 11.94
C GLU A 205 -7.68 -17.09 10.52
N HIS A 206 -7.80 -16.02 9.74
CA HIS A 206 -7.18 -16.00 8.41
C HIS A 206 -5.65 -15.99 8.47
N ALA A 207 -5.05 -15.17 9.34
CA ALA A 207 -3.59 -15.15 9.54
C ALA A 207 -3.06 -16.54 9.94
N LYS A 208 -3.79 -17.23 10.81
CA LYS A 208 -3.47 -18.60 11.23
C LYS A 208 -3.63 -19.62 10.12
N GLU A 209 -4.66 -19.52 9.30
CA GLU A 209 -4.85 -20.37 8.11
C GLU A 209 -3.69 -20.23 7.14
N LEU A 210 -3.26 -18.99 6.86
CA LEU A 210 -2.10 -18.70 6.01
C LEU A 210 -0.80 -19.27 6.59
N VAL A 211 -0.53 -19.07 7.89
CA VAL A 211 0.67 -19.65 8.55
C VAL A 211 0.66 -21.18 8.47
N VAL A 212 -0.49 -21.83 8.67
CA VAL A 212 -0.63 -23.29 8.56
C VAL A 212 -0.38 -23.78 7.12
N ALA A 213 -0.76 -23.00 6.11
CA ALA A 213 -0.43 -23.31 4.71
C ALA A 213 1.08 -23.17 4.47
N LEU A 214 1.68 -22.04 4.86
CA LEU A 214 3.10 -21.75 4.69
C LEU A 214 4.01 -22.76 5.43
N ASP A 215 3.65 -23.17 6.64
CA ASP A 215 4.42 -24.17 7.40
C ASP A 215 4.42 -25.56 6.75
N LYS A 216 3.38 -25.90 5.96
CA LYS A 216 3.36 -27.15 5.19
C LYS A 216 4.34 -27.10 4.01
N ASP A 217 4.43 -25.94 3.37
CA ASP A 217 5.23 -25.76 2.15
C ASP A 217 6.71 -25.52 2.48
N LEU A 218 7.00 -24.72 3.51
CA LEU A 218 8.37 -24.36 3.92
C LEU A 218 8.98 -25.37 4.91
N GLY A 219 8.16 -26.20 5.56
CA GLY A 219 8.61 -27.05 6.65
C GLY A 219 8.93 -26.27 7.93
N PRO A 220 9.42 -26.97 8.98
CA PRO A 220 9.71 -26.35 10.27
C PRO A 220 10.77 -25.26 10.12
N GLU A 221 10.56 -24.11 10.77
CA GLU A 221 11.60 -23.10 10.89
C GLU A 221 12.85 -23.72 11.52
N ALA A 222 14.02 -23.36 10.99
CA ALA A 222 15.31 -23.71 11.57
C ALA A 222 15.54 -22.93 12.89
N LYS A 223 14.68 -23.15 13.89
CA LYS A 223 14.74 -22.53 15.22
C LYS A 223 14.63 -23.55 16.36
N ASP A 224 14.94 -24.83 16.11
CA ASP A 224 15.10 -25.84 17.17
C ASP A 224 16.54 -26.37 17.30
N ALA A 225 17.51 -25.48 17.10
CA ALA A 225 18.92 -25.74 17.33
C ALA A 225 19.58 -24.62 18.17
N GLY A 226 18.97 -24.28 19.31
CA GLY A 226 19.66 -23.68 20.44
C GLY A 226 20.02 -22.19 20.33
N ALA A 227 19.17 -21.35 20.94
CA ALA A 227 19.46 -20.03 21.51
C ALA A 227 20.15 -19.00 20.61
N VAL A 228 19.40 -18.02 20.11
CA VAL A 228 19.22 -16.66 20.68
C VAL A 228 17.92 -16.11 20.08
N GLU A 229 16.98 -15.66 20.92
CA GLU A 229 15.89 -14.78 20.49
C GLU A 229 16.50 -13.41 20.17
N GLU A 230 16.92 -13.24 18.94
CA GLU A 230 16.84 -11.94 18.28
C GLU A 230 15.89 -12.18 17.10
N ASP A 231 14.75 -11.49 17.14
CA ASP A 231 13.80 -11.39 16.04
C ASP A 231 14.55 -10.72 14.87
N GLU A 232 15.41 -11.48 14.19
CA GLU A 232 16.14 -11.04 13.01
C GLU A 232 15.11 -10.91 11.88
N TRP A 233 14.54 -9.71 11.81
CA TRP A 233 13.72 -9.25 10.70
C TRP A 233 14.57 -9.33 9.44
N GLU A 234 14.28 -10.28 8.56
CA GLU A 234 14.72 -10.19 7.17
C GLU A 234 13.97 -8.99 6.56
N GLU A 235 14.70 -7.87 6.43
CA GLU A 235 14.25 -6.70 5.69
C GLU A 235 13.90 -7.18 4.27
N TRP A 236 12.64 -6.99 3.87
CA TRP A 236 12.22 -7.30 2.51
C TRP A 236 12.92 -6.30 1.58
N ASP A 237 13.97 -6.74 0.90
CA ASP A 237 14.78 -5.94 -0.04
C ASP A 237 14.06 -5.64 -1.36
N GLY A 238 12.77 -6.01 -1.47
CA GLY A 238 12.05 -5.95 -2.73
C GLY A 238 12.37 -7.12 -3.64
N ILE A 239 11.44 -7.41 -4.55
CA ILE A 239 11.76 -8.18 -5.75
C ILE A 239 12.25 -7.15 -6.75
N ASP A 240 13.55 -7.18 -7.08
CA ASP A 240 14.27 -6.23 -7.94
C ASP A 240 13.32 -5.45 -8.86
N GLU A 241 13.19 -4.15 -8.57
CA GLU A 241 12.56 -3.22 -9.49
C GLU A 241 13.49 -3.11 -10.70
N ASP A 242 13.23 -3.92 -11.73
CA ASP A 242 13.83 -3.74 -13.05
C ASP A 242 13.59 -2.28 -13.49
N GLN A 243 14.64 -1.48 -13.32
CA GLN A 243 14.97 -0.19 -13.93
C GLN A 243 13.90 0.34 -14.89
N ASP A 244 13.01 1.20 -14.39
CA ASP A 244 12.44 2.26 -15.21
C ASP A 244 13.62 3.16 -15.65
N GLN A 245 14.18 2.83 -16.82
CA GLN A 245 15.12 3.68 -17.51
C GLN A 245 14.39 4.97 -17.89
N ASP A 246 14.54 6.00 -17.06
CA ASP A 246 14.45 7.39 -17.49
C ASP A 246 15.49 7.60 -18.60
N GLN A 247 15.08 7.33 -19.84
CA GLN A 247 15.76 7.86 -21.02
C GLN A 247 15.45 9.36 -21.08
N ASP A 248 16.19 10.12 -20.28
CA ASP A 248 16.43 11.53 -20.56
C ASP A 248 17.09 11.60 -21.95
N GLN A 249 16.28 11.87 -22.96
CA GLN A 249 16.74 12.39 -24.24
C GLN A 249 17.28 13.80 -23.98
N GLU A 250 18.57 13.89 -23.63
CA GLU A 250 19.32 15.11 -23.80
C GLU A 250 19.51 15.35 -25.31
N ASP A 251 18.69 16.26 -25.83
CA ASP A 251 18.87 16.90 -27.12
C ASP A 251 20.24 17.62 -27.16
N GLU A 252 21.27 16.96 -27.68
CA GLU A 252 22.49 17.65 -28.11
C GLU A 252 22.26 18.31 -29.48
N ASP A 253 22.04 19.63 -29.42
CA ASP A 253 22.14 20.56 -30.54
C ASP A 253 23.55 20.49 -31.19
N GLU A 254 23.71 19.70 -32.26
CA GLU A 254 24.84 19.86 -33.17
C GLU A 254 24.52 20.93 -34.24
N GLU A 255 25.12 22.11 -34.07
CA GLU A 255 25.26 23.14 -35.11
C GLU A 255 25.88 22.54 -36.39
N MET A 256 25.04 22.27 -37.39
CA MET A 256 25.47 22.03 -38.76
C MET A 256 26.06 23.32 -39.36
N LYS A 257 27.39 23.47 -39.30
CA LYS A 257 28.12 24.28 -40.27
C LYS A 257 28.51 23.41 -41.45
N ASP A 258 27.85 23.61 -42.58
CA ASP A 258 28.58 23.59 -43.85
C ASP A 258 27.87 24.40 -44.96
N SER A 259 28.70 25.21 -45.64
CA SER A 259 28.49 25.98 -46.90
C SER A 259 27.62 27.24 -46.90
#